data_AF-A0A8C8S2L2-F1
#
_entry.id   AF-A0A8C8S2L2-F1
#
_cell.length_a   1.000
_cell.length_b   1.000
_cell.length_c   1.000
_cell.angle_alpha   90.00
_cell.angle_beta   90.00
_cell.angle_gamma   90.00
#
_symmetry.space_group_name_H-M   'P 1'
#
loop_
_entity.id
_entity.type
_entity.pdbx_description
1 polymer ?
#
loop_
_entity_poly.entity_id
_entity_poly.type
_entity_poly.pdbx_seq_one_letter_code
_entity_poly.pdbx_strand_id
1 'polypeptide(L)'
;MLQDRRTNPFWVELQDWSAGKLRWEPECQYQLRHLQDSARISALLPPRLEGHWISTGCEVRPGPEFLTRSYLFYSNRLFKAYQFYYWDPSCREPSHSLVIKGKLRLRQASWITRGATEADYHLHKVGIVFHSQRAMQEISARINQTSGGGCSGFLEFKTKPKRVKFTL
;
A
#
# COMPACT_ATOMS: atom_id res chain seq x y z
N MET A 1 -10.03 51.51 -18.79
CA MET A 1 -10.20 50.76 -20.05
C MET A 1 -10.64 49.36 -19.71
N LEU A 2 -11.78 48.95 -20.27
CA LEU A 2 -12.35 47.61 -20.18
C LEU A 2 -11.62 46.63 -21.12
N GLN A 3 -11.87 45.32 -20.89
CA GLN A 3 -11.55 44.12 -21.71
C GLN A 3 -10.23 43.38 -21.33
N ASP A 4 -10.17 42.05 -21.18
CA ASP A 4 -11.15 40.97 -21.38
C ASP A 4 -10.81 39.76 -20.46
N ARG A 5 -11.84 39.11 -19.92
CA ARG A 5 -11.84 37.79 -19.30
C ARG A 5 -12.16 36.77 -20.40
N ARG A 6 -11.16 36.22 -21.07
CA ARG A 6 -11.31 34.97 -21.84
C ARG A 6 -9.94 34.55 -22.38
N THR A 7 -9.28 33.64 -21.67
CA THR A 7 -8.26 32.63 -22.13
C THR A 7 -7.18 32.35 -21.07
N ASN A 8 -7.56 31.89 -19.88
CA ASN A 8 -6.57 31.20 -19.03
C ASN A 8 -7.26 30.03 -18.30
N PRO A 9 -7.05 28.77 -18.72
CA PRO A 9 -7.86 27.65 -18.26
C PRO A 9 -7.35 27.02 -16.95
N PHE A 10 -6.59 27.74 -16.13
CA PHE A 10 -5.86 27.15 -15.00
C PHE A 10 -5.94 27.92 -13.68
N TRP A 11 -7.15 28.35 -13.31
CA TRP A 11 -7.44 28.72 -11.93
C TRP A 11 -8.70 28.01 -11.46
N VAL A 12 -8.51 26.84 -10.83
CA VAL A 12 -9.51 26.27 -9.93
C VAL A 12 -9.33 26.98 -8.59
N GLU A 13 -10.35 27.73 -8.23
CA GLU A 13 -10.49 28.51 -7.01
C GLU A 13 -10.41 27.57 -5.79
N LEU A 14 -9.57 27.95 -4.82
CA LEU A 14 -9.46 27.28 -3.52
C LEU A 14 -10.78 27.47 -2.76
N GLN A 15 -11.70 26.51 -2.91
CA GLN A 15 -12.94 26.51 -2.15
C GLN A 15 -12.72 25.80 -0.81
N ASP A 16 -12.52 26.66 0.20
CA ASP A 16 -12.83 26.53 1.62
C ASP A 16 -13.06 25.10 2.15
N TRP A 17 -12.06 24.59 2.89
CA TRP A 17 -12.12 23.30 3.57
C TRP A 17 -12.97 23.41 4.84
N SER A 18 -14.28 23.54 4.67
CA SER A 18 -15.22 23.20 5.73
C SER A 18 -15.26 21.68 5.85
N ALA A 19 -15.20 21.17 7.07
CA ALA A 19 -15.34 19.76 7.39
C ALA A 19 -16.75 19.28 7.03
N GLY A 20 -16.98 19.06 5.73
CA GLY A 20 -18.18 18.48 5.18
C GLY A 20 -18.24 17.04 5.64
N LYS A 21 -19.08 16.79 6.65
CA LYS A 21 -19.59 15.45 6.97
C LYS A 21 -19.97 14.78 5.65
N LEU A 22 -19.18 13.81 5.19
CA LEU A 22 -19.47 13.02 4.00
C LEU A 22 -20.92 12.55 4.10
N ARG A 23 -21.81 13.19 3.34
CA ARG A 23 -23.24 12.92 3.35
C ARG A 23 -23.43 11.64 2.55
N TRP A 24 -23.37 10.51 3.25
CA TRP A 24 -23.67 9.21 2.70
C TRP A 24 -25.11 9.20 2.15
N GLU A 25 -25.26 8.86 0.87
CA GLU A 25 -26.56 8.75 0.20
C GLU A 25 -27.46 7.74 0.95
N PRO A 26 -28.73 8.06 1.27
CA PRO A 26 -29.65 7.17 1.98
C PRO A 26 -29.82 5.82 1.28
N GLU A 27 -29.81 5.81 -0.06
CA GLU A 27 -29.89 4.62 -0.91
C GLU A 27 -28.74 3.65 -0.65
N CYS A 28 -27.52 4.17 -0.46
CA CYS A 28 -26.34 3.34 -0.20
C CYS A 28 -26.46 2.63 1.16
N GLN A 29 -27.00 3.32 2.17
CA GLN A 29 -27.23 2.73 3.49
C GLN A 29 -28.30 1.64 3.46
N TYR A 30 -29.38 1.87 2.71
CA TYR A 30 -30.45 0.90 2.56
C TYR A 30 -29.96 -0.37 1.86
N GLN A 31 -29.21 -0.23 0.77
CA GLN A 31 -28.65 -1.38 0.05
C GLN A 31 -27.60 -2.14 0.87
N LEU A 32 -26.76 -1.45 1.64
CA LEU A 32 -25.80 -2.10 2.54
C LEU A 32 -26.49 -2.91 3.64
N ARG A 33 -27.59 -2.41 4.22
CA ARG A 33 -28.38 -3.17 5.21
C ARG A 33 -28.99 -4.42 4.59
N HIS A 34 -29.57 -4.30 3.40
CA HIS A 34 -30.11 -5.47 2.70
C HIS A 34 -29.06 -6.52 2.35
N LEU A 35 -27.85 -6.12 1.97
CA LEU A 35 -26.76 -7.08 1.74
C LEU A 35 -26.33 -7.78 3.04
N GLN A 36 -26.34 -7.07 4.17
CA GLN A 36 -26.01 -7.63 5.48
C GLN A 36 -27.08 -8.61 6.00
N ASP A 37 -28.35 -8.32 5.73
CA ASP A 37 -29.48 -9.11 6.22
C ASP A 37 -29.83 -10.29 5.28
N SER A 38 -29.61 -10.15 3.97
CA SER A 38 -30.03 -11.13 2.95
C SER A 38 -28.96 -12.16 2.58
N ALA A 39 -27.68 -11.79 2.69
CA ALA A 39 -26.58 -12.67 2.31
C ALA A 39 -25.85 -13.16 3.56
N ARG A 40 -25.86 -14.48 3.79
CA ARG A 40 -24.82 -15.12 4.62
C ARG A 40 -23.50 -15.01 3.86
N ILE A 41 -22.88 -13.82 3.88
CA ILE A 41 -21.55 -13.58 3.33
C ILE A 41 -20.57 -14.35 4.20
N SER A 42 -20.34 -15.61 3.83
CA SER A 42 -19.34 -16.46 4.47
C SER A 42 -18.05 -16.32 3.67
N ALA A 43 -17.07 -15.64 4.26
CA ALA A 43 -15.71 -15.66 3.74
C ALA A 43 -15.05 -16.99 4.15
N LEU A 44 -14.42 -17.68 3.20
CA LEU A 44 -13.57 -18.83 3.53
C LEU A 44 -12.36 -18.31 4.31
N LEU A 45 -12.27 -18.72 5.58
CA LEU A 45 -11.19 -18.35 6.50
C LEU A 45 -10.36 -19.59 6.85
N PRO A 46 -9.02 -19.56 6.68
CA PRO A 46 -8.25 -18.48 6.06
C PRO A 46 -8.41 -18.44 4.52
N PRO A 47 -8.25 -17.28 3.88
CA PRO A 47 -8.38 -17.12 2.44
C PRO A 47 -7.29 -17.88 1.70
N ARG A 48 -7.59 -18.27 0.45
CA ARG A 48 -6.60 -18.73 -0.52
C ARG A 48 -5.89 -17.51 -1.09
N LEU A 49 -4.61 -17.35 -0.75
CA LEU A 49 -3.80 -16.21 -1.19
C LEU A 49 -3.01 -16.49 -2.48
N GLU A 50 -2.97 -17.76 -2.91
CA GLU A 50 -2.16 -18.21 -4.04
C GLU A 50 -2.48 -17.42 -5.31
N GLY A 51 -1.44 -17.02 -6.05
CA GLY A 51 -1.59 -16.28 -7.30
C GLY A 51 -0.89 -14.93 -7.30
N HIS A 52 -1.20 -14.15 -8.33
CA HIS A 52 -0.57 -12.86 -8.62
C HIS A 52 -1.51 -11.71 -8.26
N TRP A 53 -1.06 -10.86 -7.33
CA TRP A 53 -1.77 -9.70 -6.81
C TRP A 53 -1.09 -8.44 -7.31
N ILE A 54 -1.77 -7.67 -8.15
CA ILE A 54 -1.21 -6.49 -8.80
C ILE A 54 -2.08 -5.29 -8.45
N SER A 55 -1.45 -4.17 -8.13
CA SER A 55 -2.15 -2.89 -8.10
C SER A 55 -2.76 -2.60 -9.47
N THR A 56 -4.00 -2.15 -9.50
CA THR A 56 -4.67 -1.66 -10.71
C THR A 56 -4.33 -0.21 -11.02
N GLY A 57 -3.74 0.52 -10.06
CA GLY A 57 -3.35 1.93 -10.20
C GLY A 57 -2.32 2.35 -9.16
N CYS A 58 -2.01 3.65 -9.13
CA CYS A 58 -1.09 4.24 -8.17
C CYS A 58 -1.75 4.28 -6.78
N GLU A 59 -1.15 3.62 -5.79
CA GLU A 59 -1.62 3.60 -4.41
C GLU A 59 -1.00 4.76 -3.63
N VAL A 60 -1.85 5.52 -2.93
CA VAL A 60 -1.42 6.58 -2.01
C VAL A 60 -1.51 6.05 -0.58
N ARG A 61 -0.42 6.11 0.19
CA ARG A 61 -0.43 5.78 1.61
C ARG A 61 -0.35 7.05 2.45
N PRO A 62 -0.84 7.05 3.71
CA PRO A 62 -0.55 8.15 4.64
C PRO A 62 0.98 8.34 4.78
N GLY A 63 1.49 9.49 4.34
CA GLY A 63 2.91 9.78 4.11
C GLY A 63 3.16 10.16 2.63
N PRO A 64 4.29 10.78 2.25
CA PRO A 64 4.60 11.07 0.85
C PRO A 64 5.10 9.79 0.13
N GLU A 65 4.26 8.75 0.11
CA GLU A 65 4.56 7.46 -0.51
C GLU A 65 3.51 7.10 -1.56
N PHE A 66 3.93 7.19 -2.82
CA PHE A 66 3.19 6.70 -3.98
C PHE A 66 3.81 5.39 -4.44
N LEU A 67 3.01 4.33 -4.57
CA LEU A 67 3.54 3.05 -5.01
C LEU A 67 2.59 2.24 -5.89
N THR A 68 3.18 1.31 -6.63
CA THR A 68 2.48 0.16 -7.21
C THR A 68 3.10 -1.13 -6.66
N ARG A 69 2.30 -2.19 -6.54
CA ARG A 69 2.74 -3.50 -6.04
C ARG A 69 2.40 -4.62 -7.01
N SER A 70 3.25 -5.64 -6.98
CA SER A 70 3.10 -6.87 -7.74
C SER A 70 3.60 -8.02 -6.86
N TYR A 71 2.69 -8.77 -6.26
CA TYR A 71 2.98 -9.82 -5.29
C TYR A 71 2.58 -11.19 -5.81
N LEU A 72 3.46 -12.15 -5.69
CA LEU A 72 3.25 -13.52 -6.10
C LEU A 72 3.32 -14.42 -4.88
N PHE A 73 2.20 -15.06 -4.55
CA PHE A 73 2.09 -16.03 -3.47
C PHE A 73 2.04 -17.45 -4.04
N TYR A 74 2.92 -18.30 -3.54
CA TYR A 74 3.02 -19.70 -3.95
C TYR A 74 2.23 -20.59 -2.97
N SER A 75 1.82 -21.77 -3.42
CA SER A 75 1.10 -22.77 -2.61
C SER A 75 1.86 -23.20 -1.35
N ASN A 76 3.19 -23.18 -1.39
CA ASN A 76 4.07 -23.50 -0.25
C ASN A 76 4.23 -22.33 0.76
N ARG A 77 3.38 -21.30 0.67
CA ARG A 77 3.38 -20.09 1.51
C ARG A 77 4.62 -19.20 1.36
N LEU A 78 5.49 -19.47 0.38
CA LEU A 78 6.51 -18.51 -0.02
C LEU A 78 5.85 -17.36 -0.78
N PHE A 79 6.49 -16.21 -0.76
CA PHE A 79 6.08 -15.08 -1.57
C PHE A 79 7.27 -14.35 -2.18
N LYS A 80 7.02 -13.74 -3.34
CA LYS A 80 7.86 -12.69 -3.92
C LYS A 80 7.00 -11.43 -4.00
N ALA A 81 7.52 -10.32 -3.52
CA ALA A 81 6.83 -9.05 -3.55
C ALA A 81 7.73 -8.00 -4.21
N TYR A 82 7.18 -7.35 -5.23
CA TYR A 82 7.76 -6.18 -5.87
C TYR A 82 6.94 -4.96 -5.45
N GLN A 83 7.62 -3.93 -4.95
CA GLN A 83 7.03 -2.64 -4.63
C GLN A 83 7.82 -1.57 -5.41
N PHE A 84 7.12 -0.79 -6.21
CA PHE A 84 7.71 0.28 -7.02
C PHE A 84 7.28 1.59 -6.40
N TYR A 85 8.24 2.38 -5.93
CA TYR A 85 7.98 3.67 -5.29
C TYR A 85 8.25 4.82 -6.26
N TYR A 86 7.43 5.85 -6.18
CA TYR A 86 7.44 7.00 -7.06
C TYR A 86 7.44 8.30 -6.28
N TRP A 87 7.96 9.36 -6.90
CA TRP A 87 7.96 10.72 -6.32
C TRP A 87 6.64 11.45 -6.53
N ASP A 88 5.87 11.05 -7.54
CA ASP A 88 4.67 11.73 -7.98
C ASP A 88 3.41 10.85 -7.81
N PRO A 89 2.23 11.47 -7.61
CA PRO A 89 0.96 10.76 -7.45
C PRO A 89 0.47 10.06 -8.72
N SER A 90 1.06 10.36 -9.88
CA SER A 90 0.72 9.68 -11.13
C SER A 90 1.60 8.47 -11.44
N CYS A 91 2.51 8.12 -10.52
CA CYS A 91 3.45 7.01 -10.65
C CYS A 91 4.26 7.07 -11.98
N ARG A 92 4.80 8.25 -12.33
CA ARG A 92 5.59 8.49 -13.54
C ARG A 92 7.09 8.64 -13.30
N GLU A 93 7.47 9.14 -12.13
CA GLU A 93 8.85 9.43 -11.74
C GLU A 93 9.31 8.38 -10.70
N PRO A 94 9.99 7.31 -11.13
CA PRO A 94 10.40 6.23 -10.24
C PRO A 94 11.51 6.69 -9.29
N SER A 95 11.36 6.36 -8.00
CA SER A 95 12.34 6.62 -6.96
C SER A 95 13.23 5.40 -6.75
N HIS A 96 12.64 4.33 -6.23
CA HIS A 96 13.31 3.08 -5.93
C HIS A 96 12.32 1.92 -6.00
N SER A 97 12.80 0.70 -5.94
CA SER A 97 11.96 -0.48 -5.87
C SER A 97 12.49 -1.47 -4.86
N LEU A 98 11.57 -2.16 -4.20
CA LEU A 98 11.88 -3.22 -3.27
C LEU A 98 11.59 -4.57 -3.91
N VAL A 99 12.55 -5.48 -3.79
CA VAL A 99 12.41 -6.89 -4.17
C VAL A 99 12.48 -7.72 -2.90
N ILE A 100 11.34 -8.24 -2.49
CA ILE A 100 11.16 -8.90 -1.21
C ILE A 100 10.87 -10.37 -1.45
N LYS A 101 11.56 -11.25 -0.75
CA LYS A 101 11.29 -12.68 -0.70
C LYS A 101 11.08 -13.11 0.74
N GLY A 102 10.09 -13.96 0.97
CA GLY A 102 9.80 -14.42 2.32
C GLY A 102 8.82 -15.56 2.36
N LYS A 103 8.35 -15.85 3.58
CA LYS A 103 7.33 -16.85 3.88
C LYS A 103 6.23 -16.25 4.74
N LEU A 104 5.00 -16.61 4.43
CA LEU A 104 3.82 -16.21 5.18
C LEU A 104 3.35 -17.34 6.10
N ARG A 105 2.84 -16.98 7.28
CA ARG A 105 2.12 -17.87 8.19
C ARG A 105 0.75 -17.27 8.48
N LEU A 106 -0.28 -17.84 7.87
CA LEU A 106 -1.67 -17.48 8.15
C LEU A 106 -2.03 -17.84 9.61
N ARG A 107 -2.80 -16.96 10.26
CA ARG A 107 -3.29 -17.10 11.64
C ARG A 107 -4.82 -17.16 11.62
N GLN A 108 -5.46 -16.62 12.65
CA GLN A 108 -6.91 -16.53 12.76
C GLN A 108 -7.49 -15.35 11.97
N ALA A 109 -8.82 -15.32 11.91
CA ALA A 109 -9.56 -14.14 11.52
C ALA A 109 -9.19 -12.94 12.41
N SER A 110 -9.14 -11.75 11.81
CA SER A 110 -8.89 -10.49 12.51
C SER A 110 -10.08 -10.12 13.37
N TRP A 111 -9.82 -9.84 14.65
CA TRP A 111 -10.85 -9.38 15.59
C TRP A 111 -11.21 -7.91 15.39
N ILE A 112 -10.28 -7.10 14.84
CA ILE A 112 -10.47 -5.66 14.60
C ILE A 112 -11.12 -5.42 13.23
N THR A 113 -10.74 -6.22 12.22
CA THR A 113 -11.14 -6.00 10.83
C THR A 113 -11.96 -7.19 10.38
N ARG A 114 -13.29 -7.05 10.36
CA ARG A 114 -14.20 -8.11 9.93
C ARG A 114 -13.84 -8.59 8.52
N GLY A 115 -13.86 -9.90 8.30
CA GLY A 115 -13.50 -10.52 7.02
C GLY A 115 -12.00 -10.59 6.72
N ALA A 116 -11.14 -9.94 7.52
CA ALA A 116 -9.70 -10.02 7.32
C ALA A 116 -9.10 -11.26 8.01
N THR A 117 -7.99 -11.77 7.47
CA THR A 117 -7.18 -12.81 8.12
C THR A 117 -5.84 -12.22 8.58
N GLU A 118 -5.51 -12.46 9.85
CA GLU A 118 -4.20 -12.11 10.40
C GLU A 118 -3.15 -13.09 9.88
N ALA A 119 -1.95 -12.59 9.61
CA ALA A 119 -0.83 -13.41 9.19
C ALA A 119 0.49 -12.80 9.65
N ASP A 120 1.46 -13.65 9.97
CA ASP A 120 2.83 -13.23 10.23
C ASP A 120 3.68 -13.47 8.99
N TYR A 121 4.61 -12.56 8.68
CA TYR A 121 5.59 -12.78 7.63
C TYR A 121 7.02 -12.89 8.17
N HIS A 122 7.81 -13.70 7.50
CA HIS A 122 9.25 -13.83 7.69
C HIS A 122 9.95 -13.44 6.40
N LEU A 123 10.83 -12.45 6.47
CA LEU A 123 11.60 -11.99 5.33
C LEU A 123 12.86 -12.85 5.20
N HIS A 124 13.09 -13.40 4.01
CA HIS A 124 14.34 -14.10 3.67
C HIS A 124 15.34 -13.14 3.03
N LYS A 125 14.87 -12.25 2.16
CA LYS A 125 15.71 -11.26 1.48
C LYS A 125 14.89 -10.02 1.14
N VAL A 126 15.50 -8.86 1.34
CA VAL A 126 15.02 -7.57 0.87
C VAL A 126 16.15 -6.98 0.03
N GLY A 127 15.86 -6.67 -1.23
CA GLY A 127 16.74 -5.91 -2.10
C GLY A 127 16.12 -4.56 -2.42
N ILE A 128 16.96 -3.53 -2.53
CA ILE A 128 16.57 -2.20 -2.98
C ILE A 128 17.22 -1.96 -4.35
N VAL A 129 16.44 -1.45 -5.30
CA VAL A 129 16.91 -0.99 -6.61
C VAL A 129 16.67 0.51 -6.68
N PHE A 130 17.71 1.30 -6.91
CA PHE A 130 17.60 2.75 -7.07
C PHE A 130 17.47 3.11 -8.55
N HIS A 131 16.56 4.02 -8.89
CA HIS A 131 16.32 4.44 -10.27
C HIS A 131 16.98 5.78 -10.62
N SER A 132 17.60 6.44 -9.64
CA SER A 132 18.43 7.62 -9.86
C SER A 132 19.49 7.78 -8.76
N GLN A 133 20.55 8.52 -9.08
CA GLN A 133 21.58 8.89 -8.10
C GLN A 133 21.00 9.67 -6.92
N ARG A 134 20.05 10.56 -7.20
CA ARG A 134 19.31 11.33 -6.18
C ARG A 134 18.56 10.40 -5.23
N ALA A 135 17.79 9.45 -5.76
CA ALA A 135 17.05 8.50 -4.93
C ALA A 135 17.98 7.65 -4.05
N MET A 136 19.11 7.19 -4.61
CA MET A 136 20.13 6.47 -3.84
C MET A 136 20.65 7.30 -2.67
N GLN A 137 21.03 8.56 -2.90
CA GLN A 137 21.55 9.45 -1.87
C GLN A 137 20.51 9.73 -0.79
N GLU A 138 19.28 10.10 -1.17
CA GLU A 138 18.22 10.41 -0.21
C GLU A 138 17.84 9.19 0.65
N ILE A 139 17.72 8.00 0.04
CA ILE A 139 17.31 6.79 0.76
C ILE A 139 18.46 6.25 1.62
N SER A 140 19.70 6.26 1.13
CA SER A 140 20.85 5.86 1.94
C SER A 140 21.04 6.77 3.15
N ALA A 141 20.81 8.08 3.01
CA ALA A 141 20.85 9.02 4.12
C ALA A 141 19.79 8.69 5.18
N ARG A 142 18.55 8.36 4.77
CA ARG A 142 17.46 7.95 5.69
C ARG A 142 17.76 6.62 6.40
N ILE A 143 18.34 5.64 5.68
CA ILE A 143 18.74 4.35 6.27
C ILE A 143 19.81 4.58 7.32
N ASN A 144 20.84 5.38 7.01
CA ASN A 144 21.93 5.68 7.94
C ASN A 144 21.47 6.45 9.18
N GLN A 145 20.47 7.33 9.05
CA GLN A 145 19.88 8.08 10.17
C GLN A 145 19.05 7.19 11.11
N THR A 146 18.43 6.14 10.58
CA THR A 146 17.58 5.23 11.36
C THR A 146 18.36 4.07 11.96
N SER A 147 19.52 3.73 11.40
CA SER A 147 20.48 2.80 12.01
C SER A 147 21.39 3.55 12.98
N GLY A 148 21.17 3.41 14.30
CA GLY A 148 22.06 3.95 15.35
C GLY A 148 23.49 3.36 15.37
N GLY A 149 23.95 2.77 14.27
CA GLY A 149 25.25 2.19 14.02
C GLY A 149 25.31 1.79 12.55
N GLY A 150 26.31 2.28 11.81
CA GLY A 150 26.40 2.18 10.35
C GLY A 150 26.16 0.77 9.83
N CYS A 151 25.24 0.63 8.87
CA CYS A 151 25.01 -0.62 8.17
C CYS A 151 26.11 -0.85 7.12
N SER A 152 27.17 -1.56 7.49
CA SER A 152 28.12 -2.15 6.53
C SER A 152 27.89 -3.67 6.46
N GLY A 153 27.57 -4.16 5.25
CA GLY A 153 27.39 -5.60 4.99
C GLY A 153 25.93 -6.05 4.87
N PHE A 154 25.75 -7.23 4.26
CA PHE A 154 24.46 -7.88 3.98
C PHE A 154 23.58 -7.87 5.24
N LEU A 155 22.51 -7.06 5.21
CA LEU A 155 21.59 -6.89 6.33
C LEU A 155 20.79 -8.17 6.53
N GLU A 156 21.32 -9.09 7.33
CA GLU A 156 20.55 -10.21 7.88
C GLU A 156 19.70 -9.67 9.04
N PHE A 157 18.58 -9.05 8.68
CA PHE A 157 17.59 -8.65 9.67
C PHE A 157 17.01 -9.92 10.29
N LYS A 158 17.36 -10.24 11.55
CA LYS A 158 16.49 -11.05 12.41
C LYS A 158 15.22 -10.25 12.68
N THR A 159 14.36 -10.14 11.68
CA THR A 159 13.07 -9.47 11.83
C THR A 159 12.20 -10.34 12.73
N LYS A 160 11.74 -9.80 13.85
CA LYS A 160 10.59 -10.39 14.53
C LYS A 160 9.43 -10.51 13.52
N PRO A 161 8.67 -11.61 13.52
CA PRO A 161 7.54 -11.75 12.63
C PRO A 161 6.62 -10.54 12.79
N LYS A 162 6.42 -9.79 11.72
CA LYS A 162 5.48 -8.68 11.72
C LYS A 162 4.12 -9.19 11.27
N ARG A 163 3.07 -8.69 11.93
CA ARG A 163 1.70 -9.07 11.64
C ARG A 163 1.10 -8.18 10.57
N VAL A 164 0.43 -8.80 9.61
CA VAL A 164 -0.34 -8.14 8.55
C VAL A 164 -1.75 -8.71 8.54
N LYS A 165 -2.67 -7.95 7.93
CA LYS A 165 -4.07 -8.34 7.76
C LYS A 165 -4.39 -8.36 6.28
N PHE A 166 -4.87 -9.49 5.79
CA PHE A 166 -5.34 -9.64 4.42
C PHE A 166 -6.85 -9.51 4.39
N THR A 167 -7.36 -8.61 3.56
CA THR A 167 -8.77 -8.51 3.20
C THR A 167 -8.90 -8.95 1.74
N LEU A 168 -9.88 -9.82 1.46
CA LEU A 168 -10.31 -10.14 0.09
C LEU A 168 -11.39 -9.15 -0.34
#